data_AF-A0A0F8XFB9-F1
#
_entry.id   AF-A0A0F8XFB9-F1
#
_cell.length_a   1.000
_cell.length_b   1.000
_cell.length_c   1.000
_cell.angle_alpha   90.00
_cell.angle_beta   90.00
_cell.angle_gamma   90.00
#
_symmetry.space_group_name_H-M   'P 1'
#
loop_
_entity.id
_entity.type
_entity.pdbx_description
1 polymer ?
#
loop_
_entity_poly.entity_id
_entity_poly.type
_entity_poly.pdbx_seq_one_letter_code
_entity_poly.pdbx_strand_id
1 'polypeptide(L)'
;MDYNEYCDLLDGATIVVNTNGHAVRTDTREFRMTLMLQGWETDLEFPIVKESSYSFQCGKCGKRPTVTIYEDHIEFEDNHVEPEAFSVDIEFPSGEMLFNDTYPDCFDCGDFDVNTVAGVQECSEYMAKQGMMHFFVGNSCPAVWKEGEVIFVGCIPDDDCGTRVGSICTDLWWASFVDPTIVTRRSINIQGLENPDSDPQKEIAHMKDKGGSIKVTPGTYRCTSYYHLGDMDYGGDEKQVFCKLERIQ
;
A
#
# COMPACT_ATOMS: atom_id res chain seq x y z
N MET A 1 -22.39 -8.36 12.57
CA MET A 1 -23.40 -7.31 12.75
C MET A 1 -23.86 -6.98 11.35
N ASP A 2 -25.01 -7.55 10.94
CA ASP A 2 -25.51 -7.45 9.56
C ASP A 2 -26.06 -6.04 9.30
N TYR A 3 -25.43 -5.29 8.40
CA TYR A 3 -25.92 -4.00 7.93
C TYR A 3 -26.94 -4.22 6.80
N ASN A 4 -28.19 -4.49 7.18
CA ASN A 4 -29.35 -4.37 6.29
C ASN A 4 -30.26 -3.28 6.85
N GLU A 5 -30.03 -2.02 6.48
CA GLU A 5 -31.00 -0.95 6.67
C GLU A 5 -31.73 -0.68 5.36
N TYR A 6 -33.02 -1.02 5.35
CA TYR A 6 -34.00 -0.54 4.39
C TYR A 6 -34.38 0.90 4.75
N CYS A 7 -34.27 1.83 3.79
CA CYS A 7 -34.90 3.14 3.87
C CYS A 7 -35.91 3.27 2.73
N ASP A 8 -37.20 3.25 3.07
CA ASP A 8 -38.29 3.70 2.21
C ASP A 8 -38.27 5.23 2.12
N LEU A 9 -38.30 5.80 0.90
CA LEU A 9 -39.22 6.88 0.47
C LEU A 9 -38.82 7.54 -0.87
N LEU A 10 -39.81 7.57 -1.78
CA LEU A 10 -40.14 8.54 -2.83
C LEU A 10 -39.42 8.50 -4.20
N ASP A 11 -40.27 8.69 -5.23
CA ASP A 11 -39.98 8.73 -6.67
C ASP A 11 -38.72 9.53 -7.02
N GLY A 12 -37.71 8.80 -7.48
CA GLY A 12 -36.42 9.33 -7.89
C GLY A 12 -35.40 8.22 -7.71
N ALA A 13 -35.04 7.56 -8.82
CA ALA A 13 -34.14 6.41 -8.80
C ALA A 13 -32.86 6.75 -8.01
N THR A 14 -32.71 6.12 -6.84
CA THR A 14 -31.49 6.19 -6.07
C THR A 14 -30.55 5.14 -6.63
N ILE A 15 -29.51 5.57 -7.35
CA ILE A 15 -28.44 4.66 -7.78
C ILE A 15 -27.55 4.44 -6.55
N VAL A 16 -27.82 3.38 -5.80
CA VAL A 16 -26.90 2.89 -4.77
C VAL A 16 -25.78 2.14 -5.51
N VAL A 17 -24.67 2.83 -5.76
CA VAL A 17 -23.47 2.16 -6.26
C VAL A 17 -22.81 1.47 -5.06
N ASN A 18 -23.07 0.17 -4.91
CA ASN A 18 -22.33 -0.65 -3.95
C ASN A 18 -20.97 -1.01 -4.57
N THR A 19 -19.96 -0.18 -4.31
CA THR A 19 -18.57 -0.54 -4.58
C THR A 19 -18.00 -1.24 -3.35
N ASN A 20 -18.07 -2.57 -3.29
CA ASN A 20 -17.32 -3.47 -2.38
C ASN A 20 -16.56 -2.79 -1.21
N GLY A 21 -17.28 -2.18 -0.26
CA GLY A 21 -16.71 -1.60 0.98
C GLY A 21 -16.52 -0.07 1.03
N HIS A 22 -16.69 0.68 -0.05
CA HIS A 22 -16.70 2.15 0.00
C HIS A 22 -18.13 2.68 -0.14
N ALA A 23 -18.71 3.13 0.98
CA ALA A 23 -19.89 3.97 0.94
C ALA A 23 -19.47 5.37 0.46
N VAL A 24 -19.91 5.78 -0.73
CA VAL A 24 -19.86 7.20 -1.11
C VAL A 24 -20.90 7.91 -0.26
N ARG A 25 -20.51 8.34 0.94
CA ARG A 25 -21.38 9.10 1.85
C ARG A 25 -21.42 10.54 1.37
N THR A 26 -22.59 11.00 0.95
CA THR A 26 -22.78 12.37 0.47
C THR A 26 -23.84 13.06 1.32
N ASP A 27 -23.50 14.21 1.86
CA ASP A 27 -24.39 14.99 2.74
C ASP A 27 -25.45 15.77 1.94
N THR A 28 -25.56 15.50 0.63
CA THR A 28 -26.42 16.22 -0.31
C THR A 28 -27.40 15.27 -1.00
N ARG A 29 -28.66 15.69 -1.06
CA ARG A 29 -29.85 14.89 -1.42
C ARG A 29 -29.96 14.47 -2.89
N GLU A 30 -29.02 14.81 -3.76
CA GLU A 30 -29.08 14.43 -5.18
C GLU A 30 -27.67 14.18 -5.73
N PHE A 31 -27.44 12.97 -6.23
CA PHE A 31 -26.32 12.65 -7.11
C PHE A 31 -26.88 12.30 -8.49
N ARG A 32 -26.44 13.00 -9.53
CA ARG A 32 -26.58 12.54 -10.92
C ARG A 32 -25.18 12.23 -11.43
N MET A 33 -24.93 10.95 -11.68
CA MET A 33 -23.67 10.48 -12.25
C MET A 33 -23.73 10.65 -13.76
N THR A 34 -22.97 11.59 -14.32
CA THR A 34 -22.75 11.68 -15.77
C THR A 34 -21.64 10.71 -16.14
N LEU A 35 -21.99 9.54 -16.66
CA LEU A 35 -21.01 8.60 -17.21
C LEU A 35 -20.59 9.10 -18.59
N MET A 36 -19.46 9.80 -18.68
CA MET A 36 -18.88 10.16 -19.98
C MET A 36 -18.23 8.93 -20.60
N LEU A 37 -19.03 8.13 -21.31
CA LEU A 37 -18.53 7.10 -22.22
C LEU A 37 -17.90 7.79 -23.42
N GLN A 38 -16.56 7.89 -23.45
CA GLN A 38 -15.85 8.34 -24.65
C GLN A 38 -16.23 7.45 -25.84
N GLY A 39 -17.06 7.98 -26.74
CA GLY A 39 -17.31 7.38 -28.06
C GLY A 39 -18.77 7.14 -28.45
N TRP A 40 -19.76 7.48 -27.62
CA TRP A 40 -21.18 7.33 -27.98
C TRP A 40 -21.91 8.66 -27.82
N GLU A 41 -22.18 9.35 -28.93
CA GLU A 41 -23.11 10.48 -28.98
C GLU A 41 -24.53 9.92 -28.84
N THR A 42 -25.06 9.93 -27.62
CA THR A 42 -26.51 9.77 -27.39
C THR A 42 -27.04 11.06 -26.80
N ASP A 43 -27.97 11.71 -27.52
CA ASP A 43 -28.68 12.92 -27.11
C ASP A 43 -29.62 12.60 -25.92
N LEU A 44 -29.07 12.58 -24.71
CA LEU A 44 -29.83 12.63 -23.46
C LEU A 44 -29.63 14.02 -22.85
N GLU A 45 -30.56 14.93 -23.13
CA GLU A 45 -30.58 16.25 -22.49
C GLU A 45 -31.06 16.12 -21.03
N PHE A 46 -30.11 16.09 -20.10
CA PHE A 46 -30.37 16.36 -18.69
C PHE A 46 -29.65 17.63 -18.26
N PRO A 47 -30.25 18.48 -17.38
CA PRO A 47 -29.56 19.65 -16.86
C PRO A 47 -28.32 19.24 -16.07
N ILE A 48 -27.15 19.65 -16.56
CA ILE A 48 -25.85 19.44 -15.92
C ILE A 48 -25.71 20.49 -14.81
N VAL A 49 -25.73 20.06 -13.54
CA VAL A 49 -25.62 20.97 -12.39
C VAL A 49 -24.24 20.89 -11.70
N LYS A 50 -23.38 19.92 -12.03
CA LYS A 50 -21.97 19.92 -11.64
C LYS A 50 -21.20 18.84 -12.37
N GLU A 51 -20.09 19.18 -13.00
CA GLU A 51 -19.13 18.18 -13.48
C GLU A 51 -18.27 17.70 -12.32
N SER A 52 -18.30 16.40 -12.07
CA SER A 52 -17.38 15.72 -11.17
C SER A 52 -16.83 14.53 -11.94
N SER A 53 -15.55 14.52 -12.29
CA SER A 53 -14.93 13.37 -12.95
C SER A 53 -14.46 12.38 -11.89
N TYR A 54 -15.05 11.19 -11.88
CA TYR A 54 -14.58 10.06 -11.08
C TYR A 54 -13.86 9.06 -12.00
N SER A 55 -12.62 8.71 -11.69
CA SER A 55 -11.98 7.55 -12.30
C SER A 55 -12.50 6.29 -11.61
N PHE A 56 -13.42 5.58 -12.24
CA PHE A 56 -13.84 4.25 -11.78
C PHE A 56 -12.73 3.25 -12.11
N GLN A 57 -11.74 3.17 -11.24
CA GLN A 57 -10.77 2.08 -11.22
C GLN A 57 -11.01 1.26 -9.96
N CYS A 58 -10.90 -0.05 -10.08
CA CYS A 58 -10.90 -0.92 -8.91
C CYS A 58 -9.64 -0.62 -8.08
N GLY A 59 -9.80 -0.14 -6.85
CA GLY A 59 -8.67 0.10 -5.93
C GLY A 59 -7.88 -1.17 -5.59
N LYS A 60 -8.36 -2.35 -6.00
CA LYS A 60 -7.63 -3.60 -5.86
C LYS A 60 -6.70 -3.87 -7.03
N CYS A 61 -7.20 -3.91 -8.26
CA CYS A 61 -6.41 -4.29 -9.43
C CYS A 61 -6.05 -3.14 -10.39
N GLY A 62 -6.50 -1.92 -10.13
CA GLY A 62 -6.35 -0.74 -11.02
C GLY A 62 -7.17 -0.81 -12.31
N LYS A 63 -7.80 -1.95 -12.61
CA LYS A 63 -8.61 -2.12 -13.82
C LYS A 63 -9.94 -1.40 -13.65
N ARG A 64 -10.47 -0.89 -14.75
CA ARG A 64 -11.82 -0.34 -14.79
C ARG A 64 -12.83 -1.50 -14.69
N PRO A 65 -13.83 -1.43 -13.82
CA PRO A 65 -14.87 -2.44 -13.78
C PRO A 65 -15.60 -2.48 -15.12
N THR A 66 -16.10 -3.65 -15.51
CA THR A 66 -17.04 -3.72 -16.62
C THR A 66 -18.37 -3.20 -16.11
N VAL A 67 -18.89 -2.17 -16.77
CA VAL A 67 -20.15 -1.53 -16.41
C VAL A 67 -21.19 -1.88 -17.47
N THR A 68 -22.28 -2.50 -17.05
CA THR A 68 -23.46 -2.72 -17.90
C THR A 68 -24.56 -1.77 -17.44
N ILE A 69 -25.02 -0.92 -18.35
CA ILE A 69 -26.10 0.04 -18.08
C ILE A 69 -27.40 -0.54 -18.62
N TYR A 70 -28.39 -0.68 -17.75
CA TYR A 70 -29.75 -1.07 -18.07
C TYR A 70 -30.67 0.16 -18.01
N GLU A 71 -31.92 0.01 -18.42
CA GLU A 71 -32.90 1.11 -18.44
C GLU A 71 -33.17 1.68 -17.03
N ASP A 72 -33.15 0.83 -16.02
CA ASP A 72 -33.52 1.15 -14.63
C ASP A 72 -32.38 0.97 -13.61
N HIS A 73 -31.23 0.43 -14.01
CA HIS A 73 -30.09 0.19 -13.11
C HIS A 73 -28.74 0.11 -13.83
N ILE A 74 -27.66 0.03 -13.04
CA ILE A 74 -26.29 -0.16 -13.52
C ILE A 74 -25.72 -1.36 -12.77
N GLU A 75 -25.16 -2.33 -13.50
CA GLU A 75 -24.43 -3.46 -12.93
C GLU A 75 -22.93 -3.27 -13.12
N PHE A 76 -22.17 -3.63 -12.09
CA PHE A 76 -20.72 -3.70 -12.12
C PHE A 76 -20.32 -5.17 -12.03
N GLU A 77 -19.63 -5.67 -13.05
CA GLU A 77 -19.08 -7.03 -13.02
C GLU A 77 -17.65 -6.97 -12.45
N ASP A 78 -17.49 -7.47 -11.22
CA ASP A 78 -16.20 -7.57 -10.52
C ASP A 78 -15.72 -9.02 -10.52
N ASN A 79 -14.95 -9.40 -11.54
CA ASN A 79 -14.39 -10.75 -11.70
C ASN A 79 -12.95 -10.87 -11.17
N HIS A 80 -12.56 -10.04 -10.20
CA HIS A 80 -11.18 -9.98 -9.74
C HIS A 80 -10.98 -10.79 -8.45
N VAL A 81 -10.13 -11.82 -8.52
CA VAL A 81 -9.71 -12.65 -7.38
C VAL A 81 -8.34 -12.17 -6.90
N GLU A 82 -8.22 -11.92 -5.60
CA GLU A 82 -7.08 -11.21 -4.99
C GLU A 82 -6.14 -12.14 -4.22
N PRO A 83 -4.83 -11.81 -4.18
CA PRO A 83 -3.98 -12.23 -3.08
C PRO A 83 -4.19 -11.30 -1.87
N GLU A 84 -4.70 -11.84 -0.76
CA GLU A 84 -4.77 -11.15 0.54
C GLU A 84 -3.37 -10.75 1.06
N ALA A 85 -2.35 -11.45 0.58
CA ALA A 85 -0.96 -11.18 0.86
C ALA A 85 -0.08 -11.61 -0.31
N PHE A 86 1.03 -10.92 -0.50
CA PHE A 86 2.08 -11.34 -1.44
C PHE A 86 3.41 -11.43 -0.69
N SER A 87 4.37 -12.16 -1.27
CA SER A 87 5.66 -12.38 -0.61
C SER A 87 6.85 -12.21 -1.54
N VAL A 88 7.91 -11.64 -1.00
CA VAL A 88 9.22 -11.49 -1.66
C VAL A 88 10.32 -12.01 -0.73
N ASP A 89 11.35 -12.62 -1.31
CA ASP A 89 12.49 -13.15 -0.58
C ASP A 89 13.68 -12.19 -0.73
N ILE A 90 14.31 -11.79 0.39
CA ILE A 90 15.43 -10.83 0.44
C ILE A 90 16.58 -11.37 1.28
N GLU A 91 17.80 -11.10 0.85
CA GLU A 91 19.01 -11.50 1.57
C GLU A 91 19.51 -10.41 2.51
N PHE A 92 19.88 -10.81 3.73
CA PHE A 92 20.53 -9.95 4.73
C PHE A 92 21.87 -10.57 5.16
N PRO A 93 22.88 -10.58 4.26
CA PRO A 93 24.15 -11.28 4.48
C PRO A 93 24.99 -10.70 5.63
N SER A 94 24.79 -9.44 6.01
CA SER A 94 25.53 -8.81 7.11
C SER A 94 25.01 -9.19 8.49
N GLY A 95 23.82 -9.77 8.58
CA GLY A 95 23.11 -9.96 9.85
C GLY A 95 22.59 -8.64 10.45
N GLU A 96 22.38 -7.63 9.62
CA GLU A 96 21.79 -6.35 10.02
C GLU A 96 20.75 -5.91 8.99
N MET A 97 19.57 -5.52 9.49
CA MET A 97 18.52 -4.88 8.70
C MET A 97 18.47 -3.41 9.09
N LEU A 98 18.70 -2.51 8.14
CA LEU A 98 18.35 -1.10 8.27
C LEU A 98 16.87 -0.97 7.90
N PHE A 99 16.12 -0.15 8.64
CA PHE A 99 14.72 0.10 8.31
C PHE A 99 14.38 1.58 8.42
N ASN A 100 13.52 2.07 7.53
CA ASN A 100 13.03 3.45 7.53
C ASN A 100 11.73 3.60 6.70
N ASP A 101 11.13 4.78 6.72
CA ASP A 101 10.01 5.21 5.87
C ASP A 101 10.43 5.62 4.45
N THR A 102 11.73 5.88 4.28
CA THR A 102 12.37 6.37 3.07
C THR A 102 13.41 5.38 2.59
N TYR A 103 13.64 5.35 1.27
CA TYR A 103 14.75 4.63 0.67
C TYR A 103 15.95 5.55 0.46
N PRO A 104 17.18 5.01 0.49
CA PRO A 104 18.37 5.75 0.09
C PRO A 104 18.27 6.22 -1.37
N ASP A 105 18.87 7.37 -1.70
CA ASP A 105 18.89 7.92 -3.06
C ASP A 105 19.56 6.96 -4.09
N CYS A 106 20.22 5.91 -3.61
CA CYS A 106 20.82 4.87 -4.44
C CYS A 106 19.82 3.80 -4.96
N PHE A 107 18.53 3.94 -4.69
CA PHE A 107 17.46 3.08 -5.21
C PHE A 107 16.61 3.81 -6.24
N ASP A 108 16.30 3.12 -7.34
CA ASP A 108 15.28 3.60 -8.29
C ASP A 108 13.91 3.25 -7.74
N CYS A 109 13.01 4.22 -7.71
CA CYS A 109 11.67 4.09 -7.13
C CYS A 109 10.68 3.47 -8.13
N GLY A 110 11.00 3.54 -9.43
CA GLY A 110 10.06 3.25 -10.50
C GLY A 110 8.87 4.22 -10.51
N ASP A 111 7.84 3.85 -11.26
CA ASP A 111 6.57 4.59 -11.36
C ASP A 111 5.43 3.57 -11.23
N PHE A 112 4.83 3.50 -10.04
CA PHE A 112 3.83 2.51 -9.66
C PHE A 112 2.61 3.19 -9.04
N ASP A 113 1.41 2.67 -9.33
CA ASP A 113 0.18 3.20 -8.73
C ASP A 113 -0.03 2.65 -7.32
N VAL A 114 0.38 3.47 -6.34
CA VAL A 114 0.26 3.17 -4.91
C VAL A 114 -1.18 3.05 -4.43
N ASN A 115 -2.15 3.52 -5.22
CA ASN A 115 -3.58 3.44 -4.89
C ASN A 115 -4.20 2.09 -5.28
N THR A 116 -3.39 1.14 -5.77
CA THR A 116 -3.84 -0.19 -6.19
C THR A 116 -3.02 -1.28 -5.51
N VAL A 117 -3.64 -2.40 -5.11
CA VAL A 117 -2.91 -3.58 -4.59
C VAL A 117 -1.86 -4.03 -5.61
N ALA A 118 -2.25 -4.07 -6.89
CA ALA A 118 -1.38 -4.49 -7.98
C ALA A 118 -0.14 -3.59 -8.10
N GLY A 119 -0.30 -2.26 -8.13
CA GLY A 119 0.82 -1.33 -8.18
C GLY A 119 1.69 -1.40 -6.93
N VAL A 120 1.09 -1.64 -5.76
CA VAL A 120 1.84 -1.86 -4.52
C VAL A 120 2.69 -3.13 -4.58
N GLN A 121 2.11 -4.24 -5.03
CA GLN A 121 2.83 -5.49 -5.23
C GLN A 121 3.95 -5.34 -6.26
N GLU A 122 3.67 -4.71 -7.41
CA GLU A 122 4.65 -4.46 -8.46
C GLU A 122 5.83 -3.62 -7.94
N CYS A 123 5.55 -2.58 -7.15
CA CYS A 123 6.56 -1.78 -6.47
C CYS A 123 7.40 -2.63 -5.52
N SER A 124 6.77 -3.41 -4.63
CA SER A 124 7.47 -4.30 -3.70
C SER A 124 8.38 -5.31 -4.41
N GLU A 125 7.89 -5.94 -5.48
CA GLU A 125 8.68 -6.87 -6.30
C GLU A 125 9.81 -6.17 -7.05
N TYR A 126 9.61 -4.93 -7.50
CA TYR A 126 10.63 -4.11 -8.13
C TYR A 126 11.76 -3.77 -7.16
N MET A 127 11.42 -3.27 -5.96
CA MET A 127 12.40 -2.96 -4.92
C MET A 127 13.11 -4.22 -4.43
N ALA A 128 12.40 -5.36 -4.37
CA ALA A 128 12.99 -6.63 -4.00
C ALA A 128 14.12 -7.06 -4.95
N LYS A 129 13.94 -6.87 -6.27
CA LYS A 129 14.99 -7.10 -7.28
C LYS A 129 16.22 -6.21 -7.08
N GLN A 130 16.06 -5.07 -6.39
CA GLN A 130 17.13 -4.15 -6.04
C GLN A 130 17.83 -4.50 -4.71
N GLY A 131 17.32 -5.52 -3.99
CA GLY A 131 17.85 -5.96 -2.70
C GLY A 131 17.24 -5.22 -1.51
N MET A 132 16.07 -4.61 -1.67
CA MET A 132 15.35 -3.92 -0.60
C MET A 132 13.92 -4.45 -0.50
N MET A 133 13.52 -4.79 0.71
CA MET A 133 12.12 -5.02 1.01
C MET A 133 11.42 -3.67 1.12
N HIS A 134 10.28 -3.52 0.46
CA HIS A 134 9.50 -2.30 0.44
C HIS A 134 8.02 -2.68 0.43
N PHE A 135 7.22 -2.17 1.35
CA PHE A 135 5.81 -2.56 1.50
C PHE A 135 4.97 -1.41 2.03
N PHE A 136 3.71 -1.40 1.63
CA PHE A 136 2.78 -0.33 1.94
C PHE A 136 2.26 -0.47 3.38
N VAL A 137 2.28 0.63 4.12
CA VAL A 137 1.75 0.71 5.48
C VAL A 137 0.68 1.79 5.63
N GLY A 138 0.35 2.50 4.54
CA GLY A 138 -0.66 3.56 4.56
C GLY A 138 -0.26 4.72 5.48
N ASN A 139 -1.25 5.51 5.89
CA ASN A 139 -1.03 6.64 6.79
C ASN A 139 -0.89 6.15 8.25
N SER A 140 0.14 5.37 8.53
CA SER A 140 0.38 4.75 9.84
C SER A 140 1.82 4.95 10.33
N CYS A 141 2.01 4.73 11.63
CA CYS A 141 3.32 4.77 12.28
C CYS A 141 3.63 3.41 12.94
N PRO A 142 3.84 2.35 12.15
CA PRO A 142 3.88 1.00 12.70
C PRO A 142 5.10 0.79 13.58
N ALA A 143 4.92 -0.01 14.63
CA ALA A 143 6.03 -0.49 15.44
C ALA A 143 6.69 -1.69 14.76
N VAL A 144 7.99 -1.83 14.98
CA VAL A 144 8.76 -3.00 14.54
C VAL A 144 9.01 -3.89 15.74
N TRP A 145 8.59 -5.14 15.62
CA TRP A 145 8.61 -6.14 16.68
C TRP A 145 9.48 -7.32 16.27
N LYS A 146 10.15 -7.94 17.25
CA LYS A 146 10.96 -9.14 17.03
C LYS A 146 10.58 -10.24 18.03
N GLU A 147 10.31 -11.42 17.51
CA GLU A 147 10.07 -12.64 18.27
C GLU A 147 10.93 -13.78 17.69
N GLY A 148 12.04 -14.09 18.35
CA GLY A 148 13.03 -15.04 17.82
C GLY A 148 13.61 -14.57 16.48
N GLU A 149 13.42 -15.37 15.43
CA GLU A 149 13.85 -15.08 14.04
C GLU A 149 12.72 -14.47 13.18
N VAL A 150 11.58 -14.15 13.78
CA VAL A 150 10.44 -13.51 13.10
C VAL A 150 10.41 -12.03 13.45
N ILE A 151 10.17 -11.20 12.44
CA ILE A 151 9.99 -9.76 12.60
C ILE A 151 8.58 -9.40 12.12
N PHE A 152 7.87 -8.57 12.89
CA PHE A 152 6.56 -8.05 12.51
C PHE A 152 6.61 -6.53 12.41
N VAL A 153 5.89 -5.98 11.44
CA VAL A 153 5.66 -4.55 11.30
C VAL A 153 4.17 -4.31 11.34
N GLY A 154 3.69 -3.53 12.31
CA GLY A 154 2.26 -3.39 12.55
C GLY A 154 1.89 -2.40 13.66
N CYS A 155 0.59 -2.08 13.71
CA CYS A 155 -0.06 -1.41 14.82
C CYS A 155 -0.61 -2.49 15.76
N ILE A 156 0.25 -3.00 16.63
CA ILE A 156 -0.03 -4.14 17.50
C ILE A 156 0.05 -3.66 18.95
N PRO A 157 -0.93 -3.96 19.81
CA PRO A 157 -0.81 -3.75 21.25
C PRO A 157 0.44 -4.44 21.81
N ASP A 158 1.09 -3.79 22.78
CA ASP A 158 2.44 -4.16 23.24
C ASP A 158 2.55 -5.60 23.79
N ASP A 159 1.43 -6.22 24.22
CA ASP A 159 1.42 -7.51 24.90
C ASP A 159 1.51 -8.73 23.97
N ASP A 160 1.44 -8.55 22.65
CA ASP A 160 1.10 -9.64 21.73
C ASP A 160 2.13 -10.03 20.66
N CYS A 161 3.25 -9.31 20.51
CA CYS A 161 4.19 -9.52 19.37
C CYS A 161 5.68 -9.55 19.72
N GLY A 162 6.04 -9.92 20.94
CA GLY A 162 7.44 -10.05 21.36
C GLY A 162 8.06 -8.72 21.76
N THR A 163 9.33 -8.48 21.41
CA THR A 163 10.07 -7.28 21.85
C THR A 163 10.03 -6.20 20.79
N ARG A 164 9.56 -5.00 21.14
CA ARG A 164 9.64 -3.82 20.27
C ARG A 164 11.10 -3.42 20.07
N VAL A 165 11.54 -3.39 18.82
CA VAL A 165 12.91 -3.03 18.42
C VAL A 165 12.99 -1.68 17.72
N GLY A 166 11.85 -1.10 17.36
CA GLY A 166 11.77 0.23 16.79
C GLY A 166 10.36 0.63 16.41
N SER A 167 10.25 1.70 15.64
CA SER A 167 9.03 2.11 14.94
C SER A 167 9.40 2.88 13.70
N ILE A 168 8.50 2.86 12.73
CA ILE A 168 8.60 3.59 11.48
C ILE A 168 7.56 4.70 11.56
N CYS A 169 7.98 5.95 11.39
CA CYS A 169 7.07 7.07 11.27
C CYS A 169 6.94 7.34 9.77
N THR A 170 5.76 7.14 9.16
CA THR A 170 5.63 7.34 7.71
C THR A 170 4.81 8.57 7.41
N ASP A 171 5.35 9.43 6.55
CA ASP A 171 4.61 10.42 5.77
C ASP A 171 4.39 9.95 4.32
N LEU A 172 5.20 9.00 3.85
CA LEU A 172 5.19 8.47 2.48
C LEU A 172 4.41 7.15 2.30
N TRP A 173 3.69 6.67 3.30
CA TRP A 173 2.90 5.41 3.24
C TRP A 173 3.67 4.11 3.03
N TRP A 174 5.01 4.16 3.05
CA TRP A 174 5.87 3.01 2.79
C TRP A 174 6.79 2.71 3.97
N ALA A 175 7.16 1.44 4.11
CA ALA A 175 8.20 0.98 5.00
C ALA A 175 9.23 0.15 4.23
N SER A 176 10.50 0.33 4.54
CA SER A 176 11.61 -0.31 3.82
C SER A 176 12.57 -1.02 4.76
N PHE A 177 13.09 -2.17 4.34
CA PHE A 177 14.18 -2.90 5.01
C PHE A 177 15.28 -3.25 4.01
N VAL A 178 16.53 -2.98 4.38
CA VAL A 178 17.68 -3.20 3.49
C VAL A 178 18.93 -3.61 4.29
N ASP A 179 19.76 -4.46 3.69
CA ASP A 179 21.06 -4.78 4.25
C ASP A 179 22.08 -3.65 3.96
N PRO A 180 22.89 -3.22 4.95
CA PRO A 180 23.86 -2.14 4.76
C PRO A 180 24.91 -2.41 3.66
N THR A 181 25.21 -3.67 3.37
CA THR A 181 26.12 -4.05 2.27
C THR A 181 25.52 -3.76 0.90
N ILE A 182 24.19 -3.87 0.77
CA ILE A 182 23.46 -3.52 -0.45
C ILE A 182 23.50 -2.01 -0.65
N VAL A 183 23.21 -1.23 0.39
CA VAL A 183 23.32 0.25 0.35
C VAL A 183 24.74 0.64 -0.09
N THR A 184 25.77 0.11 0.59
CA THR A 184 27.17 0.40 0.24
C THR A 184 27.48 0.12 -1.23
N ARG A 185 27.11 -1.07 -1.72
CA ARG A 185 27.35 -1.47 -3.10
C ARG A 185 26.63 -0.57 -4.09
N ARG A 186 25.37 -0.21 -3.82
CA ARG A 186 24.55 0.62 -4.71
C ARG A 186 25.01 2.07 -4.72
N SER A 187 25.32 2.66 -3.57
CA SER A 187 25.82 4.03 -3.48
C SER A 187 27.15 4.17 -4.23
N ILE A 188 28.06 3.19 -4.12
CA ILE A 188 29.31 3.19 -4.93
C ILE A 188 29.01 3.10 -6.44
N ASN A 189 28.08 2.23 -6.85
CA ASN A 189 27.84 1.97 -8.27
C ASN A 189 27.01 3.05 -8.97
N ILE A 190 26.08 3.69 -8.27
CA ILE A 190 25.13 4.65 -8.82
C ILE A 190 25.57 6.07 -8.49
N GLN A 191 25.69 6.38 -7.19
CA GLN A 191 26.10 7.71 -6.76
C GLN A 191 27.60 7.95 -6.97
N GLY A 192 28.47 6.95 -6.91
CA GLY A 192 29.88 7.14 -7.23
C GLY A 192 30.14 7.61 -8.68
N LEU A 193 29.17 7.41 -9.59
CA LEU A 193 29.22 7.92 -10.97
C LEU A 193 28.65 9.34 -11.10
N GLU A 194 27.65 9.70 -10.30
CA GLU A 194 26.91 10.97 -10.41
C GLU A 194 27.34 12.02 -9.36
N ASN A 195 27.84 11.57 -8.21
CA ASN A 195 28.27 12.32 -7.05
C ASN A 195 29.48 11.63 -6.36
N PRO A 196 30.71 11.93 -6.78
CA PRO A 196 31.92 11.30 -6.23
C PRO A 196 32.18 11.61 -4.75
N ASP A 197 31.45 12.56 -4.15
CA ASP A 197 31.51 12.86 -2.71
C ASP A 197 30.50 12.04 -1.89
N SER A 198 29.73 11.15 -2.52
CA SER A 198 28.85 10.21 -1.83
C SER A 198 29.67 9.28 -0.92
N ASP A 199 29.33 9.28 0.37
CA ASP A 199 29.95 8.42 1.37
C ASP A 199 28.88 7.46 1.88
N PRO A 200 28.91 6.17 1.46
CA PRO A 200 27.90 5.22 1.87
C PRO A 200 27.82 5.04 3.39
N GLN A 201 28.88 5.33 4.14
CA GLN A 201 28.85 5.29 5.60
C GLN A 201 28.00 6.40 6.20
N LYS A 202 27.96 7.59 5.57
CA LYS A 202 27.06 8.67 5.99
C LYS A 202 25.61 8.32 5.72
N GLU A 203 25.32 7.69 4.58
CA GLU A 203 23.97 7.27 4.22
C GLU A 203 23.46 6.18 5.17
N ILE A 204 24.28 5.16 5.45
CA ILE A 204 23.98 4.14 6.47
C ILE A 204 23.78 4.78 7.85
N ALA A 205 24.66 5.70 8.26
CA ALA A 205 24.52 6.39 9.54
C ALA A 205 23.22 7.22 9.60
N HIS A 206 22.85 7.87 8.49
CA HIS A 206 21.61 8.62 8.39
C HIS A 206 20.38 7.72 8.52
N MET A 207 20.35 6.57 7.84
CA MET A 207 19.25 5.60 7.99
C MET A 207 19.12 5.11 9.42
N LYS A 208 20.24 4.86 10.12
CA LYS A 208 20.23 4.44 11.53
C LYS A 208 19.73 5.55 12.47
N ASP A 209 20.02 6.81 12.15
CA ASP A 209 19.57 7.97 12.95
C ASP A 209 18.07 8.26 12.75
N LYS A 210 17.57 8.17 11.51
CA LYS A 210 16.19 8.53 11.17
C LYS A 210 15.19 7.39 11.35
N GLY A 211 15.59 6.16 11.03
CA GLY A 211 14.78 4.97 11.21
C GLY A 211 15.34 4.12 12.32
N GLY A 212 16.06 3.06 11.94
CA GLY A 212 16.78 2.23 12.90
C GLY A 212 17.55 1.08 12.27
N SER A 213 18.09 0.21 13.13
CA SER A 213 18.76 -1.02 12.72
C SER A 213 18.43 -2.17 13.66
N ILE A 214 18.31 -3.37 13.11
CA ILE A 214 18.02 -4.60 13.86
C ILE A 214 19.08 -5.62 13.52
N LYS A 215 19.67 -6.25 14.54
CA LYS A 215 20.53 -7.41 14.35
C LYS A 215 19.70 -8.66 14.11
N VAL A 216 20.04 -9.41 13.07
CA VAL A 216 19.34 -10.61 12.60
C VAL A 216 20.33 -11.70 12.26
N THR A 217 19.89 -12.95 12.20
CA THR A 217 20.77 -14.03 11.71
C THR A 217 20.97 -13.83 10.21
N PRO A 218 22.23 -13.84 9.70
CA PRO A 218 22.47 -13.75 8.26
C PRO A 218 21.71 -14.83 7.49
N GLY A 219 21.13 -14.46 6.35
CA GLY A 219 20.38 -15.39 5.51
C GLY A 219 19.30 -14.74 4.68
N THR A 220 18.41 -15.57 4.15
CA THR A 220 17.27 -15.12 3.33
C THR A 220 16.02 -15.06 4.19
N TYR A 221 15.29 -13.96 4.08
CA TYR A 221 14.03 -13.74 4.76
C TYR A 221 12.93 -13.58 3.73
N ARG A 222 11.79 -14.23 3.98
CA ARG A 222 10.55 -14.00 3.25
C ARG A 222 9.79 -12.88 3.95
N CYS A 223 9.57 -11.75 3.27
CA CYS A 223 8.54 -10.79 3.71
C CYS A 223 7.24 -11.15 3.06
N THR A 224 6.23 -11.37 3.89
CA THR A 224 4.83 -11.43 3.49
C THR A 224 4.17 -10.10 3.83
N SER A 225 3.82 -9.34 2.80
CA SER A 225 3.08 -8.08 2.93
C SER A 225 1.58 -8.35 2.89
N TYR A 226 0.86 -7.81 3.87
CA TYR A 226 -0.60 -7.88 3.96
C TYR A 226 -1.15 -6.51 3.60
N TYR A 227 -2.04 -6.48 2.61
CA TYR A 227 -2.59 -5.22 2.12
C TYR A 227 -3.93 -4.93 2.78
N HIS A 228 -4.03 -3.79 3.47
CA HIS A 228 -5.22 -3.39 4.22
C HIS A 228 -5.87 -2.17 3.58
N LEU A 229 -6.77 -2.37 2.61
CA LEU A 229 -7.52 -1.27 1.99
C LEU A 229 -8.60 -0.67 2.90
N GLY A 230 -9.10 -1.45 3.87
CA GLY A 230 -10.32 -1.12 4.61
C GLY A 230 -10.16 0.00 5.64
N ASP A 231 -8.97 0.20 6.19
CA ASP A 231 -8.71 1.07 7.35
C ASP A 231 -7.52 2.02 7.11
N MET A 232 -7.44 2.63 5.93
CA MET A 232 -6.40 3.64 5.66
C MET A 232 -6.55 4.91 6.51
N ASP A 233 -7.71 5.12 7.14
CA ASP A 233 -7.97 6.19 8.09
C ASP A 233 -7.90 5.66 9.53
N TYR A 234 -6.89 6.15 10.26
CA TYR A 234 -6.66 5.99 11.69
C TYR A 234 -7.88 5.58 12.53
N GLY A 235 -7.83 4.43 13.21
CA GLY A 235 -8.65 4.23 14.42
C GLY A 235 -9.36 2.90 14.62
N GLY A 236 -9.07 1.86 13.85
CA GLY A 236 -9.49 0.52 14.24
C GLY A 236 -8.71 0.06 15.48
N ASP A 237 -9.40 -0.30 16.57
CA ASP A 237 -8.82 -0.97 17.76
C ASP A 237 -8.27 -2.39 17.44
N GLU A 238 -8.23 -2.77 16.16
CA GLU A 238 -7.83 -4.09 15.71
C GLU A 238 -6.33 -4.15 15.41
N LYS A 239 -5.71 -5.27 15.79
CA LYS A 239 -4.32 -5.58 15.49
C LYS A 239 -4.12 -5.58 13.97
N GLN A 240 -3.33 -4.63 13.47
CA GLN A 240 -2.96 -4.59 12.05
C GLN A 240 -1.50 -5.00 11.88
N VAL A 241 -1.26 -6.07 11.12
CA VAL A 241 0.07 -6.51 10.71
C VAL A 241 0.25 -6.17 9.23
N PHE A 242 1.22 -5.32 8.91
CA PHE A 242 1.51 -4.88 7.54
C PHE A 242 2.52 -5.78 6.83
N CYS A 243 3.61 -6.18 7.49
CA CYS A 243 4.46 -7.26 7.00
C CYS A 243 4.93 -8.17 8.14
N LYS A 244 5.12 -9.44 7.79
CA LYS A 244 5.82 -10.45 8.57
C LYS A 244 7.07 -10.90 7.81
N LEU A 245 8.23 -10.85 8.45
CA LEU A 245 9.49 -11.37 7.91
C LEU A 245 9.88 -12.66 8.63
N GLU A 246 10.13 -13.71 7.86
CA GLU A 246 10.53 -15.03 8.38
C GLU A 246 11.83 -15.49 7.72
N ARG A 247 12.81 -15.87 8.51
CA ARG A 247 14.04 -16.48 7.99
C ARG A 247 13.71 -17.84 7.36
N ILE A 248 14.09 -18.02 6.11
CA ILE A 248 13.88 -19.27 5.36
C ILE A 248 15.18 -20.04 5.08
N GLN A 249 16.34 -19.38 5.16
CA GLN A 249 17.67 -19.98 4.97
C GLN A 249 18.73 -19.33 5.85
#